data_AF-A0A368FZF8-F1
#
_entry.id   AF-A0A368FZF8-F1
#
_cell.length_a   1.000
_cell.length_b   1.000
_cell.length_c   1.000
_cell.angle_alpha   90.00
_cell.angle_beta   90.00
_cell.angle_gamma   90.00
#
_symmetry.space_group_name_H-M   'P 1'
#
loop_
_entity.id
_entity.type
_entity.pdbx_description
1 polymer ?
#
loop_
_entity_poly.entity_id
_entity_poly.type
_entity_poly.pdbx_seq_one_letter_code
_entity_poly.pdbx_strand_id
1 'polypeptide(L)'
;MKASFGLLLGDYNCADEEAAYNSLYYGTFQESKENVKLDFTGSKTEYRDVYGFLKEAGIELGDKMKNTLSKDLNMKPEHIGCYFDQGKKKATCVLKLKDTRQ
;
A
#
# COMPACT_ATOMS: atom_id res chain seq x y z
N MET A 1 -27.98 -3.39 -32.02
CA MET A 1 -26.53 -3.13 -32.04
C MET A 1 -26.03 -3.20 -30.61
N LYS A 2 -25.29 -4.25 -30.23
CA LYS A 2 -24.61 -4.37 -28.93
C LYS A 2 -23.20 -3.86 -29.13
N ALA A 3 -22.87 -2.71 -28.53
CA ALA A 3 -21.49 -2.27 -28.44
C ALA A 3 -20.85 -2.98 -27.23
N SER A 4 -20.04 -4.01 -27.49
CA SER A 4 -19.08 -4.51 -26.51
C SER A 4 -17.91 -3.53 -26.47
N PHE A 5 -17.86 -2.68 -25.44
CA PHE A 5 -16.63 -1.98 -25.05
C PHE A 5 -15.80 -2.97 -24.24
N GLY A 6 -14.97 -3.75 -24.95
CA GLY A 6 -13.97 -4.62 -24.33
C GLY A 6 -12.79 -3.81 -23.84
N LEU A 7 -12.97 -3.06 -22.75
CA LEU A 7 -11.86 -2.77 -21.85
C LEU A 7 -11.71 -4.04 -21.00
N LEU A 8 -10.66 -4.81 -21.27
CA LEU A 8 -10.13 -5.78 -20.32
C LEU A 8 -9.68 -4.99 -19.08
N LEU A 9 -10.63 -4.66 -18.21
CA LEU A 9 -10.34 -4.34 -16.82
C LEU A 9 -9.75 -5.63 -16.28
N GLY A 10 -8.42 -5.71 -16.17
CA GLY A 10 -7.79 -6.78 -15.41
C GLY A 10 -8.50 -6.83 -14.06
N ASP A 11 -9.01 -8.00 -13.68
CA ASP A 11 -9.80 -8.18 -12.47
C ASP A 11 -9.10 -7.47 -11.31
N TYR A 12 -9.76 -6.50 -10.70
CA TYR A 12 -9.27 -5.86 -9.49
C TYR A 12 -9.06 -6.97 -8.45
N ASN A 13 -7.79 -7.27 -8.17
CA ASN A 13 -7.40 -8.36 -7.28
C ASN A 13 -6.91 -7.76 -5.97
N CYS A 14 -7.60 -8.10 -4.88
CA CYS A 14 -7.27 -7.65 -3.53
C CYS A 14 -6.00 -8.32 -2.95
N ALA A 15 -5.22 -9.03 -3.77
CA ALA A 15 -4.04 -9.77 -3.31
C ALA A 15 -3.02 -8.87 -2.59
N ASP A 16 -2.87 -7.62 -3.01
CA ASP A 16 -1.93 -6.69 -2.39
C ASP A 16 -2.46 -6.13 -1.06
N GLU A 17 -3.77 -5.86 -0.96
CA GLU A 17 -4.43 -5.52 0.31
C GLU A 17 -4.41 -6.69 1.29
N GLU A 18 -4.59 -7.93 0.80
CA GLU A 18 -4.46 -9.14 1.59
C GLU A 18 -3.02 -9.35 2.08
N ALA A 19 -2.02 -9.11 1.22
CA ALA A 19 -0.62 -9.11 1.63
C ALA A 19 -0.33 -8.04 2.70
N ALA A 20 -0.91 -6.85 2.57
CA ALA A 20 -0.80 -5.78 3.57
C ALA A 20 -1.43 -6.17 4.90
N TYR A 21 -2.62 -6.77 4.86
CA TYR A 21 -3.29 -7.34 6.03
C TYR A 21 -2.44 -8.41 6.71
N ASN A 22 -1.98 -9.41 5.95
CA ASN A 22 -1.20 -10.52 6.47
C ASN A 22 0.13 -10.03 7.07
N SER A 23 0.78 -9.06 6.42
CA SER A 23 1.97 -8.40 6.95
C SER A 23 1.69 -7.73 8.30
N LEU A 24 0.61 -6.97 8.42
CA LEU A 24 0.27 -6.22 9.63
C LEU A 24 -0.12 -7.14 10.80
N TYR A 25 -0.77 -8.27 10.51
CA TYR A 25 -1.31 -9.18 11.52
C TYR A 25 -0.39 -10.34 11.89
N TYR A 26 0.28 -10.94 10.90
CA TYR A 26 1.09 -12.14 11.06
C TYR A 26 2.59 -11.87 10.90
N GLY A 27 2.99 -10.66 10.46
CA GLY A 27 4.38 -10.32 10.18
C GLY A 27 4.94 -11.06 8.95
N THR A 28 4.08 -11.70 8.15
CA THR A 28 4.48 -12.48 6.99
C THR A 28 4.58 -11.58 5.76
N PHE A 29 5.71 -10.91 5.60
CA PHE A 29 6.04 -10.20 4.38
C PHE A 29 7.54 -10.32 4.06
N GLN A 30 7.86 -10.75 2.85
CA GLN A 30 9.24 -10.89 2.41
C GLN A 30 9.66 -9.61 1.68
N GLU A 31 10.40 -8.75 2.37
CA GLU A 31 10.91 -7.52 1.78
C GLU A 31 12.00 -7.83 0.74
N SER A 32 11.93 -7.16 -0.40
CA SER A 32 12.96 -7.16 -1.44
C SER A 32 13.03 -5.79 -2.10
N LYS A 33 13.95 -5.60 -3.06
CA LYS A 33 13.98 -4.36 -3.85
C LYS A 33 12.68 -4.11 -4.61
N GLU A 34 12.00 -5.19 -4.99
CA GLU A 34 10.75 -5.16 -5.77
C GLU A 34 9.51 -5.28 -4.89
N ASN A 35 9.66 -5.66 -3.61
CA ASN A 35 8.55 -5.84 -2.67
C ASN A 35 8.84 -5.04 -1.40
N VAL A 36 8.30 -3.83 -1.32
CA VAL A 36 8.57 -2.91 -0.22
C VAL A 36 7.37 -2.83 0.71
N LYS A 37 7.62 -2.93 2.02
CA LYS A 37 6.61 -2.73 3.04
C LYS A 37 6.81 -1.39 3.73
N LEU A 38 5.71 -0.66 3.91
CA LEU A 38 5.68 0.61 4.61
C LEU A 38 4.66 0.53 5.74
N ASP A 39 5.14 0.57 6.96
CA ASP A 39 4.30 0.51 8.15
C ASP A 39 4.06 1.92 8.72
N PHE A 40 2.88 2.12 9.28
CA PHE A 40 2.44 3.30 10.01
C PHE A 40 1.96 2.87 11.40
N THR A 41 2.33 3.66 12.40
CA THR A 41 1.80 3.54 13.77
C THR A 41 1.31 4.91 14.21
N GLY A 42 0.03 4.99 14.53
CA GLY A 42 -0.64 6.22 14.91
C GLY A 42 -0.07 6.82 16.18
N SER A 43 0.13 8.12 16.15
CA SER A 43 0.74 8.87 17.26
C SER A 43 -0.25 9.24 18.36
N LYS A 44 -1.56 9.22 18.05
CA LYS A 44 -2.60 9.71 18.96
C LYS A 44 -3.10 8.61 19.89
N THR A 45 -3.30 8.98 21.16
CA THR A 45 -3.91 8.12 22.15
C THR A 45 -5.31 7.67 21.72
N GLU A 46 -6.08 8.53 21.06
CA GLU A 46 -7.36 8.16 20.45
C GLU A 46 -7.63 8.99 19.19
N TYR A 47 -8.10 8.32 18.14
CA TYR A 47 -8.65 8.97 16.96
C TYR A 47 -10.17 9.11 17.16
N ARG A 48 -10.67 10.34 17.21
CA ARG A 48 -12.08 10.65 17.43
C ARG A 48 -12.99 10.10 16.33
N ASP A 49 -12.46 9.96 15.12
CA ASP A 49 -13.16 9.42 13.97
C ASP A 49 -12.19 8.69 13.03
N VAL A 50 -12.75 7.86 12.15
CA VAL A 50 -12.02 7.08 11.14
C VAL A 50 -11.22 8.01 10.22
N TYR A 51 -11.79 9.18 9.87
CA TYR A 51 -11.19 10.11 8.93
C TYR A 51 -9.86 10.69 9.45
N GLY A 52 -9.78 11.05 10.73
CA GLY A 52 -8.57 11.56 11.36
C GLY A 52 -7.43 10.54 11.35
N PHE A 53 -7.77 9.26 11.54
CA PHE A 53 -6.81 8.16 11.42
C PHE A 53 -6.34 7.98 9.97
N LEU A 54 -7.28 7.87 9.03
CA LEU A 54 -6.96 7.67 7.61
C LEU A 54 -6.15 8.84 7.04
N LYS A 55 -6.47 10.08 7.44
CA LYS A 55 -5.73 11.27 7.01
C LYS A 55 -4.28 11.24 7.49
N GLU A 56 -4.05 10.94 8.76
CA GLU A 56 -2.69 10.88 9.31
C GLU A 56 -1.89 9.74 8.69
N ALA A 57 -2.48 8.54 8.64
CA ALA A 57 -1.87 7.37 8.03
C ALA A 57 -1.53 7.62 6.56
N GLY A 58 -2.47 8.19 5.80
CA GLY A 58 -2.30 8.48 4.38
C GLY A 58 -1.20 9.50 4.09
N ILE A 59 -1.07 10.55 4.91
CA ILE A 59 0.01 11.54 4.78
C ILE A 59 1.36 10.87 5.03
N GLU A 60 1.52 10.16 6.15
CA GLU A 60 2.82 9.57 6.50
C GLU A 60 3.23 8.44 5.54
N LEU A 61 2.28 7.56 5.18
CA LEU A 61 2.53 6.50 4.20
C LEU A 61 2.84 7.09 2.83
N GLY A 62 2.14 8.15 2.41
CA GLY A 62 2.44 8.86 1.16
C GLY A 62 3.85 9.44 1.12
N ASP A 63 4.30 10.07 2.22
CA ASP A 63 5.67 10.58 2.33
C ASP A 63 6.71 9.46 2.31
N LYS A 64 6.44 8.34 3.00
CA LYS A 64 7.29 7.14 2.96
C LYS A 64 7.38 6.56 1.54
N MET A 65 6.26 6.47 0.82
CA MET A 65 6.23 6.01 -0.58
C MET A 65 7.05 6.91 -1.48
N LYS A 66 6.85 8.24 -1.39
CA LYS A 66 7.61 9.22 -2.15
C LYS A 66 9.11 9.06 -1.93
N ASN A 67 9.53 8.92 -0.66
CA ASN A 67 10.93 8.74 -0.31
C ASN A 67 11.51 7.41 -0.81
N THR A 68 10.72 6.33 -0.81
CA THR A 68 11.12 5.04 -1.39
C THR A 68 11.32 5.13 -2.90
N LEU A 69 10.35 5.69 -3.62
CA LEU A 69 10.41 5.83 -5.08
C LEU A 69 11.48 6.82 -5.55
N SER A 70 11.82 7.81 -4.73
CA SER A 70 12.87 8.78 -5.07
C SER A 70 14.30 8.21 -4.95
N LYS A 71 14.48 7.05 -4.32
CA LYS A 71 15.82 6.46 -4.09
C LYS A 71 16.38 5.72 -5.31
N ASP A 72 15.54 5.15 -6.17
CA ASP A 72 15.97 4.42 -7.36
C ASP A 72 15.10 4.82 -8.57
N LEU A 73 15.68 5.60 -9.47
CA LEU A 73 15.00 6.09 -10.69
C LEU A 73 14.65 4.96 -11.67
N ASN A 74 15.24 3.77 -11.50
CA ASN A 74 14.96 2.60 -12.34
C ASN A 74 13.85 1.72 -11.74
N MET A 75 13.30 2.07 -10.59
CA MET A 75 12.17 1.37 -9.98
C MET A 75 10.89 2.16 -10.19
N LYS A 76 9.89 1.53 -10.80
CA LYS A 76 8.55 2.12 -10.95
C LYS A 76 7.53 1.36 -10.10
N PRO A 77 6.56 2.05 -9.49
CA PRO A 77 5.45 1.38 -8.82
C PRO A 77 4.60 0.64 -9.86
N GLU A 78 4.34 -0.64 -9.61
CA GLU A 78 3.47 -1.49 -10.43
C GLU A 78 2.14 -1.74 -9.71
N HIS A 79 2.21 -2.15 -8.44
CA HIS A 79 1.03 -2.35 -7.60
C HIS A 79 1.21 -1.77 -6.20
N ILE A 80 0.08 -1.40 -5.60
CA ILE A 80 0.00 -0.93 -4.22
C ILE A 80 -1.23 -1.55 -3.56
N GLY A 81 -1.03 -2.12 -2.37
CA GLY A 81 -2.12 -2.55 -1.51
C GLY A 81 -1.90 -2.03 -0.10
N CYS A 82 -2.94 -1.50 0.52
CA CYS A 82 -2.86 -0.92 1.85
C CYS A 82 -3.96 -1.47 2.75
N TYR A 83 -3.61 -1.75 4.00
CA TYR A 83 -4.55 -2.14 5.03
C TYR A 83 -4.47 -1.14 6.19
N PHE A 84 -5.64 -0.68 6.64
CA PHE A 84 -5.78 0.34 7.68
C PHE A 84 -6.58 -0.23 8.84
N ASP A 85 -5.96 -0.28 10.02
CA ASP A 85 -6.59 -0.74 11.26
C ASP A 85 -6.61 0.39 12.29
N GLN A 86 -7.75 1.07 12.39
CA GLN A 86 -7.93 2.13 13.39
C GLN A 86 -7.89 1.58 14.82
N GLY A 87 -8.44 0.38 15.05
CA GLY A 87 -8.49 -0.23 16.38
C GLY A 87 -7.10 -0.50 16.95
N LYS A 88 -6.18 -0.96 16.11
CA LYS A 88 -4.75 -1.11 16.44
C LYS A 88 -3.93 0.16 16.22
N LYS A 89 -4.52 1.19 15.61
CA LYS A 89 -3.86 2.43 15.15
C LYS A 89 -2.66 2.14 14.26
N LYS A 90 -2.77 1.13 13.41
CA LYS A 90 -1.70 0.69 12.52
C LYS A 90 -2.21 0.66 11.09
N ALA A 91 -1.33 0.97 10.16
CA ALA A 91 -1.59 0.73 8.76
C ALA A 91 -0.33 0.19 8.11
N THR A 92 -0.49 -0.64 7.10
CA THR A 92 0.62 -1.17 6.31
C THR A 92 0.26 -1.01 4.86
N CYS A 93 1.19 -0.50 4.07
CA CYS A 93 1.13 -0.56 2.62
C CYS A 93 2.24 -1.45 2.09
N VAL A 94 1.92 -2.18 1.04
CA VAL A 94 2.83 -3.02 0.29
C VAL A 94 2.93 -2.43 -1.10
N LEU A 95 4.16 -2.20 -1.56
CA LEU A 95 4.46 -1.69 -2.88
C LEU A 95 5.21 -2.77 -3.65
N LYS A 96 4.65 -3.16 -4.79
CA LYS A 96 5.38 -3.92 -5.80
C LYS A 96 6.00 -2.94 -6.78
N LEU A 97 7.32 -2.99 -6.87
CA LEU A 97 8.12 -2.18 -7.77
C LEU A 97 8.64 -3.06 -8.89
N LYS A 98 8.67 -2.49 -10.09
CA LYS A 98 9.24 -3.10 -11.27
C LYS A 98 10.52 -2.39 -11.66
N ASP A 99 11.59 -3.16 -11.86
CA ASP A 99 12.83 -2.65 -12.45
C ASP A 99 12.61 -2.38 -13.94
N THR A 100 12.86 -1.15 -14.37
CA THR A 100 12.67 -0.72 -15.76
C THR A 100 13.85 -1.06 -16.68
N ARG A 101 14.92 -1.67 -16.14
CA ARG A 101 16.08 -2.13 -16.92
C ARG A 101 15.89 -3.54 -17.49
N GLN A 102 14.91 -4.28 -16.97
CA GLN A 102 14.52 -5.63 -17.40
C GLN A 102 13.34 -5.53 -18.37
#